data_AF-A0A2V1IY65-F1
#
_entry.id   AF-A0A2V1IY65-F1
#
_cell.length_a   1.000
_cell.length_b   1.000
_cell.length_c   1.000
_cell.angle_alpha   90.00
_cell.angle_beta   90.00
_cell.angle_gamma   90.00
#
_symmetry.space_group_name_H-M   'P 1'
#
loop_
_entity.id
_entity.type
_entity.pdbx_description
1 polymer ?
#
loop_
_entity_poly.entity_id
_entity_poly.type
_entity_poly.pdbx_seq_one_letter_code
_entity_poly.pdbx_strand_id
1 'polypeptide(L)' 'MKGTDIFRLTCIIVLWAVLCVAVVTSQRFTLRVAFVLVASAIIVFVPLYKKYVRGKKQDSHGGARRKP' A
#
# COMPACT_ATOMS: atom_id res chain seq x y z
N MET A 1 -11.32 12.77 0.12
CA MET A 1 -10.20 13.68 0.45
C MET A 1 -8.99 13.22 -0.35
N LYS A 2 -8.54 14.13 -1.23
CA LYS A 2 -7.31 14.25 -2.03
C LYS A 2 -6.48 12.95 -2.26
N GLY A 3 -6.44 12.49 -3.51
CA GLY A 3 -5.66 11.33 -3.97
C GLY A 3 -4.15 11.39 -3.74
N THR A 4 -3.61 12.54 -3.33
CA THR A 4 -2.20 12.74 -2.96
C THR A 4 -1.80 11.91 -1.73
N ASP A 5 -2.68 11.73 -0.74
CA ASP A 5 -2.36 10.97 0.48
C ASP A 5 -2.19 9.47 0.20
N ILE A 6 -2.95 8.95 -0.77
CA ILE A 6 -2.88 7.57 -1.23
C ILE A 6 -1.52 7.29 -1.86
N PHE A 7 -1.05 8.17 -2.73
CA PHE A 7 0.22 7.98 -3.43
C PHE A 7 1.40 8.01 -2.45
N ARG A 8 1.35 8.90 -1.46
CA ARG A 8 2.36 8.99 -0.39
C ARG A 8 2.40 7.74 0.47
N LEU A 9 1.23 7.22 0.87
CA LEU A 9 1.13 5.98 1.64
C LEU A 9 1.63 4.77 0.84
N THR A 10 1.20 4.63 -0.42
CA THR A 10 1.69 3.54 -1.29
C THR A 10 3.19 3.59 -1.51
N CYS A 11 3.77 4.79 -1.68
CA CYS A 11 5.22 4.96 -1.81
C CYS A 11 5.98 4.47 -0.57
N ILE A 12 5.51 4.83 0.63
CA ILE A 12 6.11 4.37 1.90
C ILE A 12 6.05 2.83 2.02
N ILE A 13 4.93 2.20 1.62
CA ILE A 13 4.77 0.74 1.68
C ILE A 13 5.78 0.02 0.79
N VAL A 14 5.93 0.50 -0.45
CA VAL A 14 6.88 -0.07 -1.42
C VAL A 14 8.31 0.08 -0.88
N LEU A 15 8.66 1.27 -0.41
CA LEU A 15 9.98 1.55 0.14
C LEU A 15 10.27 0.67 1.37
N TRP A 16 9.28 0.51 2.25
CA TRP A 16 9.38 -0.34 3.43
C TRP A 16 9.56 -1.82 3.08
N ALA A 17 8.82 -2.34 2.10
CA ALA A 17 8.95 -3.72 1.65
C ALA A 17 10.36 -4.00 1.12
N VAL A 18 10.93 -3.08 0.32
CA VAL A 18 12.32 -3.18 -0.15
C VAL A 18 13.30 -3.20 1.01
N LEU A 19 13.12 -2.31 1.99
CA LEU A 19 13.98 -2.25 3.18
C LEU A 19 13.86 -3.53 4.00
N CYS A 20 12.67 -4.09 4.14
CA CYS A 20 12.45 -5.36 4.81
C CYS A 20 13.12 -6.53 4.12
N VAL A 21 13.06 -6.61 2.79
CA VAL A 21 13.80 -7.65 2.02
C VAL A 21 15.31 -7.49 2.23
N ALA A 22 15.83 -6.26 2.20
CA ALA A 22 17.24 -5.99 2.47
C ALA A 22 17.65 -6.39 3.90
N VAL A 23 16.81 -6.09 4.90
CA VAL A 23 17.05 -6.50 6.29
C VAL A 23 17.00 -8.03 6.44
N VAL A 24 16.03 -8.70 5.83
CA VAL A 24 15.91 -10.17 5.88
C VAL A 24 17.09 -10.85 5.19
N THR A 25 17.62 -10.28 4.11
CA THR A 25 18.80 -10.84 3.43
C THR A 25 20.11 -10.54 4.17
N SER A 26 20.19 -9.44 4.93
CA SER A 26 21.40 -9.05 5.67
C SER A 26 21.46 -9.56 7.12
N GLN A 27 20.32 -9.88 7.75
CA GLN A 27 20.28 -10.30 9.16
C GLN A 27 19.79 -11.74 9.32
N ARG A 28 20.36 -12.45 10.30
CA ARG A 28 19.88 -13.79 10.69
C ARG A 28 18.45 -13.68 11.22
N PHE A 29 17.56 -14.50 10.67
CA PHE A 29 16.13 -14.56 11.00
C PHE A 29 15.88 -14.47 12.51
N THR A 30 15.52 -13.28 12.98
CA THR A 30 15.21 -13.03 14.38
C THR A 30 13.68 -12.93 14.48
N LEU A 31 13.06 -13.73 15.34
CA LEU A 31 11.60 -13.72 15.58
C LEU A 31 11.04 -12.31 15.81
N ARG A 32 11.85 -11.44 16.40
CA ARG A 32 11.57 -10.01 16.60
C ARG A 32 11.33 -9.26 15.29
N VAL A 33 12.16 -9.50 14.27
CA VAL A 33 12.03 -8.85 12.95
C VAL A 33 10.75 -9.33 12.26
N ALA A 34 10.46 -10.63 12.33
CA ALA A 34 9.22 -11.19 11.79
C ALA A 34 7.98 -10.60 12.46
N PHE A 35 8.00 -10.43 13.79
CA PHE A 35 6.89 -9.82 14.54
C PHE A 35 6.65 -8.36 14.12
N VAL A 36 7.72 -7.57 13.99
CA VAL A 36 7.64 -6.16 13.56
C VAL A 36 7.15 -6.04 12.10
N LEU A 37 7.59 -6.96 11.23
CA LEU A 37 7.13 -7.08 9.85
C LEU A 37 5.62 -7.28 9.77
N VAL A 38 5.10 -8.27 10.51
CA VAL A 38 3.65 -8.56 10.52
C VAL A 38 2.86 -7.38 11.09
N ALA A 39 3.32 -6.79 12.20
CA ALA A 39 2.65 -5.64 12.80
C ALA A 39 2.58 -4.44 11.83
N SER A 40 3.69 -4.13 11.13
CA SER A 40 3.72 -3.06 10.13
C SER A 40 2.83 -3.38 8.93
N ALA A 41 2.82 -4.64 8.48
CA ALA A 41 1.95 -5.07 7.39
C ALA A 41 0.46 -4.83 7.71
N ILE A 42 0.04 -5.08 8.95
CA ILE A 42 -1.35 -4.84 9.39
C ILE A 42 -1.68 -3.33 9.35
N ILE A 43 -0.82 -2.47 9.89
CA ILE A 43 -1.04 -1.01 9.89
C ILE A 43 -1.18 -0.47 8.46
N VAL A 44 -0.34 -0.96 7.57
CA VAL A 44 -0.33 -0.66 6.14
C VAL A 44 -1.60 -1.17 5.44
N PHE A 45 -2.12 -2.32 5.88
CA PHE A 45 -3.31 -2.92 5.31
C PHE A 45 -4.56 -2.04 5.50
N VAL A 46 -4.66 -1.31 6.61
CA VAL A 46 -5.83 -0.45 6.92
C VAL A 46 -6.13 0.61 5.83
N PRO A 47 -5.19 1.50 5.45
CA PRO A 47 -5.43 2.48 4.39
C PRO A 47 -5.61 1.82 3.01
N LEU A 48 -4.89 0.72 2.75
CA LEU A 48 -4.99 -0.01 1.47
C LEU A 48 -6.36 -0.68 1.31
N TYR A 49 -6.85 -1.34 2.36
CA TYR A 49 -8.13 -2.03 2.40
C TYR A 49 -9.29 -1.05 2.27
N LYS A 50 -9.22 0.08 2.97
CA LYS A 50 -10.22 1.16 2.86
C LYS A 50 -10.31 1.71 1.44
N LYS A 51 -9.20 1.72 0.70
CA LYS A 51 -9.16 2.12 -0.72
C LYS A 51 -9.73 1.05 -1.65
N TYR A 52 -9.42 -0.23 -1.43
CA TYR A 52 -9.99 -1.34 -2.22
C TYR A 52 -11.53 -1.36 -2.16
N VAL A 53 -12.09 -1.11 -0.98
CA VAL A 53 -13.55 -0.98 -0.78
C VAL A 53 -14.12 0.28 -1.45
N ARG A 54 -13.34 1.36 -1.57
CA ARG A 54 -13.76 2.61 -2.23
C ARG A 54 -13.62 2.58 -3.76
N GLY A 55 -12.74 1.74 -4.30
CA GLY A 55 -12.41 1.67 -5.73
C GLY A 55 -13.56 1.25 -6.63
N LYS A 56 -14.60 0.57 -6.10
CA LYS A 56 -15.80 0.23 -6.88
C LYS A 56 -16.69 1.44 -7.23
N LYS A 57 -16.42 2.65 -6.71
CA LYS A 57 -17.25 3.84 -6.96
C LYS A 57 -16.59 4.91 -7.85
N GLN A 58 -15.37 4.72 -8.34
CA GLN A 58 -14.61 5.82 -8.96
C GLN A 58 -14.02 5.51 -10.34
N ASP A 59 -14.69 4.65 -11.12
CA ASP A 59 -14.40 4.46 -12.55
C ASP A 59 -15.41 5.17 -13.47
N SER A 60 -16.43 5.86 -12.94
CA SER A 60 -17.51 6.42 -13.77
C SER A 60 -17.33 7.88 -14.21
N HIS A 61 -16.12 8.44 -14.27
CA HIS A 61 -15.98 9.78 -14.86
C HIS A 61 -14.67 10.00 -15.62
N GLY A 62 -14.41 9.15 -16.60
CA GLY A 62 -13.28 9.34 -17.51
C GLY A 62 -13.37 8.50 -18.77
N GLY A 63 -14.38 8.72 -19.62
CA GLY A 63 -14.34 8.19 -20.98
C GLY A 63 -15.67 7.80 -21.61
N ALA A 64 -16.55 8.77 -21.87
CA ALA A 64 -17.61 8.60 -22.86
C ALA A 64 -17.42 9.61 -24.00
N ARG A 65 -16.40 9.36 -24.82
CA ARG A 65 -16.33 9.85 -26.21
C ARG A 65 -17.37 9.07 -27.02
N ARG A 66 -18.52 9.65 -27.40
CA ARG A 66 -19.39 9.39 -28.61
C ARG A 66 -20.53 10.44 -28.60
N LYS A 67 -21.02 11.08 -29.66
CA LYS A 67 -20.78 11.21 -31.13
C LYS A 67 -21.54 12.52 -31.57
N PRO A 68 -21.45 13.01 -32.82
CA PRO A 68 -21.77 14.40 -33.20
C PRO A 68 -23.23 14.82 -33.00
#